data_AF-A0A845ZHI1-F1
#
_entry.id   AF-A0A845ZHI1-F1
#
_cell.length_a   1.000
_cell.length_b   1.000
_cell.length_c   1.000
_cell.angle_alpha   90.00
_cell.angle_beta   90.00
_cell.angle_gamma   90.00
#
_symmetry.space_group_name_H-M   'P 1'
#
loop_
_entity.id
_entity.type
_entity.pdbx_description
1 polymer ?
#
loop_
_entity_poly.entity_id
_entity_poly.type
_entity_poly.pdbx_seq_one_letter_code
_entity_poly.pdbx_strand_id
1 'polypeptide(L)'
;IVDVQQQVDCLTNAEQQAQEFSRTLNPSSQAFLSQIGSLLNPLNVTERVGFALQTAVTGWLMSIGMAFQWVAEVSMLLTGLLGPFAVGATLLPVGAKAIYAWLISFFSIGLVKICYNIIVGLVATLIVNAESYNPLVFAFVAGLIAPILALVLAAGGGLAIFNSLNSFSAFVLGGLK
;
A
#
# COMPACT_ATOMS: atom_id res chain seq x y z
N ILE A 1 -11.72 -18.17 5.44
CA ILE A 1 -12.47 -18.07 4.17
C ILE A 1 -13.87 -17.70 4.60
N VAL A 2 -14.28 -16.45 4.44
CA VAL A 2 -15.63 -16.04 4.90
C VAL A 2 -16.62 -16.62 3.90
N ASP A 3 -17.61 -17.35 4.40
CA ASP A 3 -18.57 -18.08 3.58
C ASP A 3 -19.42 -17.08 2.78
N VAL A 4 -19.64 -17.36 1.50
CA VAL A 4 -20.39 -16.49 0.59
C VAL A 4 -21.83 -16.29 1.09
N GLN A 5 -22.40 -17.27 1.78
CA GLN A 5 -23.74 -17.14 2.36
C GLN A 5 -23.80 -16.06 3.45
N GLN A 6 -22.79 -16.00 4.32
CA GLN A 6 -22.79 -15.03 5.42
C GLN A 6 -22.64 -13.58 4.92
N GLN A 7 -21.98 -13.39 3.78
CA GLN A 7 -21.89 -12.10 3.12
C GLN A 7 -23.25 -11.66 2.54
N VAL A 8 -24.02 -12.60 1.96
CA VAL A 8 -25.37 -12.34 1.42
C VAL A 8 -26.38 -12.07 2.54
N ASP A 9 -26.27 -12.76 3.67
CA ASP A 9 -27.13 -12.51 4.84
C ASP A 9 -26.88 -11.13 5.46
N CYS A 10 -25.61 -10.69 5.50
CA CYS A 10 -25.24 -9.35 5.96
C CYS A 10 -25.74 -8.26 5.00
N LEU A 11 -25.57 -8.48 3.70
CA LEU A 11 -26.11 -7.59 2.66
C LEU A 11 -27.63 -7.46 2.81
N THR A 12 -28.36 -8.57 2.86
CA THR A 12 -29.83 -8.60 2.96
C THR A 12 -30.35 -7.89 4.22
N ASN A 13 -29.70 -8.07 5.36
CA ASN A 13 -30.06 -7.36 6.60
C ASN A 13 -29.80 -5.84 6.49
N ALA A 14 -28.75 -5.43 5.80
CA ALA A 14 -28.46 -4.02 5.56
C ALA A 14 -29.51 -3.36 4.63
N GLU A 15 -30.03 -4.10 3.63
CA GLU A 15 -31.10 -3.60 2.77
C GLU A 15 -32.41 -3.40 3.53
N GLN A 16 -32.73 -4.30 4.45
CA GLN A 16 -33.95 -4.21 5.27
C GLN A 16 -33.90 -3.03 6.24
N GLN A 17 -32.77 -2.77 6.90
CA GLN A 17 -32.58 -1.57 7.74
C GLN A 17 -32.73 -0.27 6.94
N ALA A 18 -32.26 -0.24 5.68
CA ALA A 18 -32.42 0.93 4.82
C ALA A 18 -33.89 1.19 4.45
N GLN A 19 -34.69 0.12 4.26
CA GLN A 19 -36.12 0.24 3.97
C GLN A 19 -36.94 0.68 5.20
N GLU A 20 -36.60 0.22 6.40
CA GLU A 20 -37.25 0.70 7.65
C GLU A 20 -36.96 2.17 7.91
N PHE A 21 -35.74 2.62 7.63
CA PHE A 21 -35.38 4.04 7.71
C PHE A 21 -36.20 4.89 6.70
N SER A 22 -36.47 4.34 5.51
CA SER A 22 -37.31 5.02 4.51
C SER A 22 -38.81 5.12 4.90
N ARG A 23 -39.33 4.17 5.69
CA ARG A 23 -40.75 4.16 6.13
C ARG A 23 -41.02 5.02 7.35
N THR A 24 -40.00 5.35 8.13
CA THR A 24 -40.11 6.27 9.28
C THR A 24 -40.20 7.74 8.84
N LEU A 25 -40.15 8.02 7.52
CA LEU A 25 -40.24 9.35 6.91
C LEU A 25 -41.64 9.55 6.27
N ASN A 26 -42.66 9.92 7.05
CA ASN A 26 -44.02 10.34 6.60
C ASN A 26 -44.25 11.84 6.91
N PRO A 27 -45.06 12.62 6.16
CA PRO A 27 -44.59 13.63 5.23
C PRO A 27 -44.56 15.07 5.78
N SER A 28 -43.65 15.84 5.19
CA SER A 28 -43.80 17.20 4.66
C SER A 28 -43.83 18.47 5.55
N SER A 29 -43.69 18.43 6.88
CA SER A 29 -43.47 19.71 7.61
C SER A 29 -42.47 19.63 8.77
N GLN A 30 -42.57 18.63 9.65
CA GLN A 30 -41.59 18.48 10.74
C GLN A 30 -40.24 17.94 10.25
N ALA A 31 -40.22 17.07 9.22
CA ALA A 31 -38.98 16.56 8.60
C ALA A 31 -38.21 17.66 7.82
N PHE A 32 -38.92 18.61 7.22
CA PHE A 32 -38.31 19.77 6.56
C PHE A 32 -37.75 20.76 7.57
N LEU A 33 -38.48 21.04 8.65
CA LEU A 33 -37.98 21.92 9.72
C LEU A 33 -36.85 21.29 10.53
N SER A 34 -36.82 19.96 10.71
CA SER A 34 -35.68 19.27 11.31
C SER A 34 -34.51 19.09 10.33
N GLN A 35 -34.75 18.94 9.03
CA GLN A 35 -33.71 19.02 8.00
C GLN A 35 -33.11 20.43 7.91
N ILE A 36 -33.93 21.48 7.92
CA ILE A 36 -33.42 22.86 7.92
C ILE A 36 -32.78 23.17 9.26
N GLY A 37 -33.37 22.75 10.36
CA GLY A 37 -32.79 22.89 11.71
C GLY A 37 -31.44 22.20 11.80
N SER A 38 -31.27 21.03 11.21
CA SER A 38 -29.99 20.31 11.15
C SER A 38 -29.02 20.83 10.07
N LEU A 39 -29.48 21.58 9.07
CA LEU A 39 -28.63 22.32 8.11
C LEU A 39 -28.17 23.68 8.66
N LEU A 40 -28.97 24.31 9.52
CA LEU A 40 -28.67 25.59 10.16
C LEU A 40 -28.01 25.44 11.54
N ASN A 41 -27.99 24.23 12.11
CA ASN A 41 -27.26 23.95 13.34
C ASN A 41 -25.75 23.89 13.01
N PRO A 42 -24.93 24.85 13.45
CA PRO A 42 -23.49 24.89 13.13
C PRO A 42 -22.70 23.68 13.64
N LEU A 43 -23.30 22.89 14.53
CA LEU A 43 -22.74 21.63 15.04
C LEU A 43 -22.84 20.45 14.04
N ASN A 44 -23.87 20.38 13.18
CA ASN A 44 -24.07 19.25 12.26
C ASN A 44 -23.31 19.40 10.92
N VAL A 45 -22.98 20.64 10.54
CA VAL A 45 -22.09 20.90 9.38
C VAL A 45 -20.65 20.45 9.71
N THR A 46 -20.22 20.63 10.96
CA THR A 46 -18.89 20.22 11.43
C THR A 46 -18.71 18.70 11.42
N GLU A 47 -19.72 17.93 11.82
CA GLU A 47 -19.65 16.45 11.82
C GLU A 47 -19.70 15.86 10.40
N ARG A 48 -20.54 16.41 9.51
CA ARG A 48 -20.62 15.97 8.11
C ARG A 48 -19.35 16.31 7.31
N VAL A 49 -18.77 17.49 7.54
CA VAL A 49 -17.51 17.91 6.93
C VAL A 49 -16.34 17.11 7.52
N GLY A 50 -16.35 16.84 8.82
CA GLY A 50 -15.35 16.01 9.49
C GLY A 50 -15.28 14.60 8.92
N PHE A 51 -16.43 13.93 8.76
CA PHE A 51 -16.48 12.61 8.15
C PHE A 51 -16.03 12.61 6.68
N ALA A 52 -16.52 13.57 5.87
CA ALA A 52 -16.15 13.67 4.46
C ALA A 52 -14.65 13.94 4.26
N LEU A 53 -14.06 14.83 5.08
CA LEU A 53 -12.61 15.08 5.08
C LEU A 53 -11.83 13.85 5.51
N GLN A 54 -12.25 13.15 6.58
CA GLN A 54 -11.56 11.96 7.05
C GLN A 54 -11.54 10.86 5.99
N THR A 55 -12.67 10.62 5.31
CA THR A 55 -12.75 9.63 4.23
C THR A 55 -11.93 10.07 3.01
N ALA A 56 -12.01 11.34 2.62
CA ALA A 56 -11.24 11.87 1.50
C ALA A 56 -9.73 11.77 1.74
N VAL A 57 -9.27 12.17 2.94
CA VAL A 57 -7.85 12.08 3.34
C VAL A 57 -7.41 10.63 3.39
N THR A 58 -8.18 9.74 4.02
CA THR A 58 -7.85 8.30 4.07
C THR A 58 -7.75 7.70 2.66
N GLY A 59 -8.69 8.04 1.77
CA GLY A 59 -8.68 7.60 0.38
C GLY A 59 -7.48 8.15 -0.40
N TRP A 60 -7.12 9.41 -0.18
CA TRP A 60 -5.93 10.04 -0.77
C TRP A 60 -4.63 9.40 -0.29
N LEU A 61 -4.51 9.07 0.99
CA LEU A 61 -3.30 8.41 1.49
C LEU A 61 -3.19 6.98 0.95
N MET A 62 -4.31 6.26 0.83
CA MET A 62 -4.32 4.94 0.20
C MET A 62 -3.94 4.98 -1.28
N SER A 63 -4.38 5.99 -2.02
CA SER A 63 -4.03 6.12 -3.43
C SER A 63 -2.53 6.36 -3.65
N ILE A 64 -1.85 7.05 -2.73
CA ILE A 64 -0.39 7.21 -2.74
C ILE A 64 0.30 5.84 -2.61
N GLY A 65 -0.16 4.99 -1.68
CA GLY A 65 0.38 3.63 -1.53
C GLY A 65 0.19 2.79 -2.79
N MET A 66 -0.98 2.90 -3.44
CA MET A 66 -1.25 2.22 -4.71
C MET A 66 -0.34 2.73 -5.84
N ALA A 67 -0.16 4.05 -5.95
CA ALA A 67 0.72 4.66 -6.93
C ALA A 67 2.17 4.19 -6.76
N PHE A 68 2.66 4.09 -5.52
CA PHE A 68 3.99 3.55 -5.24
C PHE A 68 4.16 2.12 -5.77
N GLN A 69 3.17 1.25 -5.56
CA GLN A 69 3.22 -0.13 -6.07
C GLN A 69 3.27 -0.19 -7.60
N TRP A 70 2.47 0.64 -8.27
CA TRP A 70 2.51 0.74 -9.73
C TRP A 70 3.85 1.24 -10.24
N VAL A 71 4.44 2.26 -9.60
CA VAL A 71 5.77 2.75 -9.96
C VAL A 71 6.83 1.67 -9.76
N ALA A 72 6.77 0.91 -8.66
CA ALA A 72 7.68 -0.21 -8.42
C ALA A 72 7.52 -1.32 -9.48
N GLU A 73 6.30 -1.62 -9.91
CA GLU A 73 6.01 -2.56 -10.99
C GLU A 73 6.56 -2.11 -12.34
N VAL A 74 6.28 -0.86 -12.72
CA VAL A 74 6.79 -0.27 -13.96
C VAL A 74 8.32 -0.24 -13.94
N SER A 75 8.93 0.11 -12.81
CA SER A 75 10.39 0.11 -12.65
C SER A 75 10.99 -1.30 -12.83
N MET A 76 10.33 -2.32 -12.30
CA MET A 76 10.75 -3.72 -12.46
C MET A 76 10.62 -4.18 -13.92
N LEU A 77 9.51 -3.86 -14.59
CA LEU A 77 9.31 -4.16 -16.01
C LEU A 77 10.34 -3.47 -16.90
N LEU A 78 10.61 -2.19 -16.63
CA LEU A 78 11.61 -1.42 -17.35
C LEU A 78 13.02 -2.00 -17.14
N THR A 79 13.36 -2.34 -15.89
CA THR A 79 14.65 -2.98 -15.59
C THR A 79 14.76 -4.35 -16.27
N GLY A 80 13.67 -5.12 -16.34
CA GLY A 80 13.60 -6.37 -17.09
C GLY A 80 13.84 -6.17 -18.59
N LEU A 81 13.23 -5.15 -19.19
CA LEU A 81 13.42 -4.80 -20.60
C LEU A 81 14.86 -4.36 -20.91
N LEU A 82 15.56 -3.77 -19.94
CA LEU A 82 16.97 -3.41 -20.04
C LEU A 82 17.93 -4.60 -19.89
N GLY A 83 17.43 -5.81 -19.58
CA GLY A 83 18.24 -7.02 -19.42
C GLY A 83 19.14 -7.35 -20.62
N PRO A 84 18.59 -7.44 -21.86
CA PRO A 84 19.40 -7.68 -23.05
C PRO A 84 20.49 -6.62 -23.29
N PHE A 85 20.21 -5.35 -22.96
CA PHE A 85 21.20 -4.28 -23.04
C PHE A 85 22.33 -4.45 -22.03
N ALA A 86 22.01 -4.89 -20.80
CA ALA A 86 23.02 -5.17 -19.79
C ALA A 86 23.95 -6.31 -20.21
N VAL A 87 23.40 -7.37 -20.84
CA VAL A 87 24.19 -8.48 -21.41
C VAL A 87 25.01 -8.01 -22.63
N GLY A 88 24.45 -7.17 -23.49
CA GLY A 88 25.20 -6.59 -24.62
C GLY A 88 26.34 -5.68 -24.17
N ALA A 89 26.12 -4.91 -23.09
CA ALA A 89 27.12 -4.01 -22.54
C ALA A 89 28.33 -4.75 -21.95
N THR A 90 28.19 -5.99 -21.46
CA THR A 90 29.33 -6.76 -20.95
C THR A 90 30.30 -7.25 -22.02
N LEU A 91 29.88 -7.25 -23.29
CA LEU A 91 30.74 -7.60 -24.43
C LEU A 91 31.76 -6.49 -24.76
N LEU A 92 31.61 -5.30 -24.19
CA LEU A 92 32.60 -4.22 -24.30
C LEU A 92 33.74 -4.45 -23.28
N PRO A 93 35.00 -4.09 -23.60
CA PRO A 93 36.17 -4.35 -22.74
C PRO A 93 36.14 -3.64 -21.36
N VAL A 94 35.24 -2.69 -21.15
CA VAL A 94 34.95 -2.02 -19.85
C VAL A 94 33.63 -2.49 -19.20
N GLY A 95 32.96 -3.47 -19.81
CA GLY A 95 31.54 -3.78 -19.63
C GLY A 95 31.20 -4.79 -18.54
N ALA A 96 32.16 -5.55 -18.01
CA ALA A 96 31.88 -6.62 -17.04
C ALA A 96 31.10 -6.16 -15.80
N LYS A 97 31.18 -4.87 -15.44
CA LYS A 97 30.43 -4.28 -14.31
C LYS A 97 28.94 -4.05 -14.61
N ALA A 98 28.55 -3.98 -15.89
CA ALA A 98 27.18 -3.63 -16.29
C ALA A 98 26.16 -4.70 -15.88
N ILE A 99 26.49 -5.99 -16.04
CA ILE A 99 25.57 -7.07 -15.64
C ILE A 99 25.37 -7.13 -14.13
N TYR A 100 26.41 -6.87 -13.35
CA TYR A 100 26.30 -6.82 -11.88
C TYR A 100 25.42 -5.66 -11.46
N ALA A 101 25.62 -4.46 -12.03
CA ALA A 101 24.80 -3.28 -11.74
C ALA A 101 23.32 -3.51 -12.08
N TRP A 102 23.05 -4.15 -13.23
CA TRP A 102 21.69 -4.53 -13.61
C TRP A 102 21.05 -5.53 -12.63
N LEU A 103 21.79 -6.58 -12.26
CA LEU A 103 21.28 -7.64 -11.39
C LEU A 103 20.99 -7.11 -9.98
N ILE A 104 21.83 -6.20 -9.46
CA ILE A 104 21.62 -5.51 -8.18
C ILE A 104 20.37 -4.62 -8.26
N SER A 105 20.21 -3.86 -9.34
CA SER A 105 19.04 -3.00 -9.54
C SER A 105 17.75 -3.81 -9.62
N PHE A 106 17.75 -4.90 -10.38
CA PHE A 106 16.62 -5.80 -10.53
C PHE A 106 16.22 -6.44 -9.19
N PHE A 107 17.19 -6.96 -8.44
CA PHE A 107 16.94 -7.57 -7.14
C PHE A 107 16.50 -6.54 -6.09
N SER A 108 17.07 -5.33 -6.12
CA SER A 108 16.70 -4.26 -5.20
C SER A 108 15.24 -3.83 -5.37
N ILE A 109 14.77 -3.63 -6.60
CA ILE A 109 13.35 -3.29 -6.87
C ILE A 109 12.42 -4.43 -6.43
N GLY A 110 12.81 -5.69 -6.67
CA GLY A 110 12.07 -6.86 -6.19
C GLY A 110 11.97 -6.89 -4.66
N LEU A 111 13.08 -6.59 -3.98
CA LEU A 111 13.15 -6.54 -2.52
C LEU A 111 12.25 -5.43 -1.95
N VAL A 112 12.20 -4.25 -2.59
CA VAL A 112 11.26 -3.17 -2.22
C VAL A 112 9.81 -3.67 -2.22
N LYS A 113 9.39 -4.39 -3.28
CA LYS A 113 8.01 -4.92 -3.37
C LYS A 113 7.70 -5.92 -2.26
N ILE A 114 8.64 -6.82 -1.97
CA ILE A 114 8.48 -7.83 -0.91
C ILE A 114 8.39 -7.13 0.46
N CYS A 115 9.30 -6.22 0.76
CA CYS A 115 9.30 -5.47 2.02
C CYS A 115 8.00 -4.67 2.19
N TYR A 116 7.56 -3.96 1.15
CA TYR A 116 6.32 -3.18 1.18
C TYR A 116 5.11 -4.07 1.50
N ASN A 117 4.93 -5.18 0.78
CA ASN A 117 3.80 -6.09 1.00
C ASN A 117 3.83 -6.74 2.38
N ILE A 118 5.01 -7.11 2.89
CA ILE A 118 5.15 -7.68 4.24
C ILE A 118 4.76 -6.65 5.30
N ILE A 119 5.24 -5.40 5.18
CA ILE A 119 4.92 -4.33 6.13
C ILE A 119 3.41 -4.06 6.14
N VAL A 120 2.81 -3.88 4.96
CA VAL A 120 1.36 -3.63 4.84
C VAL A 120 0.55 -4.82 5.39
N GLY A 121 0.96 -6.06 5.13
CA GLY A 121 0.31 -7.26 5.64
C GLY A 121 0.39 -7.41 7.16
N LEU A 122 1.54 -7.10 7.76
CA LEU A 122 1.72 -7.07 9.22
C LEU A 122 0.82 -6.00 9.85
N VAL A 123 0.81 -4.80 9.27
CA VAL A 123 -0.03 -3.68 9.75
C VAL A 123 -1.51 -4.04 9.64
N ALA A 124 -1.95 -4.63 8.54
CA ALA A 124 -3.32 -5.11 8.38
C ALA A 124 -3.70 -6.14 9.47
N THR A 125 -2.79 -7.05 9.79
CA THR A 125 -3.01 -8.06 10.85
C THR A 125 -3.13 -7.42 12.23
N LEU A 126 -2.26 -6.45 12.55
CA LEU A 126 -2.33 -5.72 13.83
C LEU A 126 -3.66 -4.98 13.98
N ILE A 127 -4.16 -4.41 12.89
CA ILE A 127 -5.38 -3.62 12.89
C ILE A 127 -6.63 -4.50 13.01
N VAL A 128 -6.67 -5.65 12.32
CA VAL A 128 -7.78 -6.60 12.43
C VAL A 128 -7.90 -7.18 13.85
N ASN A 129 -6.79 -7.24 14.59
CA ASN A 129 -6.76 -7.71 15.97
C ASN A 129 -6.85 -6.59 17.02
N ALA A 130 -6.97 -5.32 16.60
CA ALA A 130 -7.05 -4.20 17.52
C ALA A 130 -8.49 -4.00 18.03
N GLU A 131 -8.64 -3.70 19.33
CA GLU A 131 -9.94 -3.42 19.96
C GLU A 131 -10.53 -2.07 19.48
N SER A 132 -9.70 -1.16 18.96
CA SER A 132 -10.12 0.12 18.39
C SER A 132 -9.52 0.34 17.00
N TYR A 133 -10.37 0.32 15.98
CA TYR A 133 -10.00 0.52 14.58
C TYR A 133 -10.04 2.01 14.20
N ASN A 134 -8.92 2.55 13.70
CA ASN A 134 -8.87 3.86 13.07
C ASN A 134 -8.39 3.76 11.61
N PRO A 135 -9.29 3.95 10.61
CA PRO A 135 -8.96 3.84 9.19
C PRO A 135 -7.84 4.80 8.74
N LEU A 136 -7.74 5.96 9.38
CA LEU A 136 -6.80 7.00 8.99
C LEU A 136 -5.36 6.60 9.35
N VAL A 137 -5.17 5.93 10.50
CA VAL A 137 -3.87 5.42 10.93
C VAL A 137 -3.40 4.32 9.96
N PHE A 138 -4.30 3.46 9.52
CA PHE A 138 -3.98 2.44 8.52
C PHE A 138 -3.50 3.07 7.20
N ALA A 139 -4.28 4.01 6.66
CA ALA A 139 -3.95 4.68 5.41
C ALA A 139 -2.66 5.49 5.53
N PHE A 140 -2.38 6.09 6.68
CA PHE A 140 -1.13 6.80 6.93
C PHE A 140 0.08 5.86 6.91
N VAL A 141 -0.01 4.73 7.60
CA VAL A 141 1.09 3.77 7.65
C VAL A 141 1.28 3.10 6.28
N ALA A 142 0.20 2.64 5.63
CA ALA A 142 0.28 1.98 4.33
C ALA A 142 0.69 2.92 3.19
N GLY A 143 0.19 4.16 3.21
CA GLY A 143 0.39 5.15 2.15
C GLY A 143 1.72 5.90 2.22
N LEU A 144 2.27 6.12 3.42
CA LEU A 144 3.46 6.97 3.61
C LEU A 144 4.62 6.22 4.28
N ILE A 145 4.37 5.58 5.42
CA ILE A 145 5.43 5.00 6.24
C ILE A 145 5.98 3.71 5.62
N ALA A 146 5.10 2.83 5.13
CA ALA A 146 5.47 1.56 4.53
C ALA A 146 6.36 1.74 3.27
N PRO A 147 6.07 2.64 2.32
CA PRO A 147 6.95 2.93 1.20
C PRO A 147 8.36 3.37 1.62
N ILE A 148 8.46 4.30 2.58
CA ILE A 148 9.76 4.82 3.06
C ILE A 148 10.56 3.69 3.72
N LEU A 149 9.93 2.92 4.62
CA LEU A 149 10.57 1.79 5.28
C LEU A 149 11.01 0.72 4.28
N ALA A 150 10.18 0.41 3.29
CA ALA A 150 10.51 -0.56 2.25
C ALA A 150 11.73 -0.14 1.44
N LEU A 151 11.84 1.15 1.08
CA LEU A 151 12.99 1.70 0.38
C LEU A 151 14.26 1.64 1.23
N VAL A 152 14.19 2.04 2.49
CA VAL A 152 15.35 2.00 3.41
C VAL A 152 15.81 0.56 3.66
N LEU A 153 14.88 -0.36 3.88
CA LEU A 153 15.18 -1.78 4.08
C LEU A 153 15.74 -2.42 2.81
N ALA A 154 15.24 -2.07 1.63
CA ALA A 154 15.77 -2.58 0.38
C ALA A 154 17.16 -1.98 0.05
N ALA A 155 17.40 -0.71 0.35
CA ALA A 155 18.70 -0.08 0.18
C ALA A 155 19.73 -0.64 1.17
N GLY A 156 19.39 -0.73 2.46
CA GLY A 156 20.26 -1.29 3.50
C GLY A 156 20.48 -2.79 3.35
N GLY A 157 19.41 -3.55 3.12
CA GLY A 157 19.46 -4.99 2.88
C GLY A 157 20.17 -5.37 1.59
N GLY A 158 19.95 -4.61 0.51
CA GLY A 158 20.64 -4.81 -0.77
C GLY A 158 22.15 -4.62 -0.67
N LEU A 159 22.62 -3.61 0.07
CA LEU A 159 24.04 -3.39 0.32
C LEU A 159 24.67 -4.52 1.16
N ALA A 160 23.96 -5.04 2.16
CA ALA A 160 24.44 -6.16 2.97
C ALA A 160 24.61 -7.45 2.15
N ILE A 161 23.65 -7.75 1.26
CA ILE A 161 23.74 -8.90 0.34
C ILE A 161 24.92 -8.71 -0.62
N PHE A 162 25.10 -7.51 -1.17
CA PHE A 162 26.22 -7.22 -2.07
C PHE A 162 27.58 -7.40 -1.38
N ASN A 163 27.74 -6.86 -0.17
CA ASN A 163 28.96 -7.02 0.61
C ASN A 163 29.26 -8.51 0.90
N SER A 164 28.23 -9.29 1.21
CA SER A 164 28.37 -10.73 1.47
C SER A 164 28.81 -11.51 0.22
N LEU A 165 28.26 -11.19 -0.95
CA LEU A 165 28.69 -11.79 -2.22
C LEU A 165 30.14 -11.44 -2.56
N ASN A 166 30.54 -10.20 -2.31
CA ASN A 166 31.91 -9.76 -2.57
C ASN A 166 32.90 -10.51 -1.65
N SER A 167 32.59 -10.66 -0.37
CA SER A 167 33.37 -11.46 0.58
C SER A 167 33.43 -12.95 0.19
N PHE A 168 32.32 -13.52 -0.30
CA PHE A 168 32.28 -14.92 -0.76
C PHE A 168 33.14 -15.14 -2.01
N SER A 169 33.08 -14.23 -2.98
CA SER A 169 33.90 -14.31 -4.19
C SER A 169 35.40 -14.20 -3.88
N ALA A 170 35.78 -13.35 -2.92
CA ALA A 170 37.15 -13.22 -2.43
C ALA A 170 37.61 -14.48 -1.68
N PHE A 171 36.73 -15.14 -0.92
CA PHE A 171 37.05 -16.39 -0.22
C PHE A 171 37.24 -17.56 -1.20
N VAL A 172 36.35 -17.72 -2.19
CA VAL A 172 36.46 -18.78 -3.20
C VAL A 172 37.69 -18.59 -4.09
N LEU A 173 37.98 -17.35 -4.51
CA LEU A 173 39.17 -17.05 -5.33
C LEU A 173 40.47 -17.01 -4.51
N GLY A 174 40.40 -16.69 -3.21
CA GLY A 174 41.54 -16.68 -2.30
C GLY A 174 41.94 -18.06 -1.78
N GLY A 175 40.97 -18.99 -1.66
CA GLY A 175 41.22 -20.40 -1.33
C GLY A 175 41.70 -21.26 -2.51
N LEU A 176 41.78 -20.69 -3.72
CA LEU A 176 42.34 -21.30 -4.92
C LEU A 176 43.82 -20.92 -5.16
N LYS A 177 44.51 -20.38 -4.15
CA LYS A 177 45.96 -20.19 -4.14
C LYS A 177 46.66 -21.25 -3.31
#